data_AF-A0A7W9GS77-F1
#
_entry.id   AF-A0A7W9GS77-F1
#
_cell.length_a   1.000
_cell.length_b   1.000
_cell.length_c   1.000
_cell.angle_alpha   90.00
_cell.angle_beta   90.00
_cell.angle_gamma   90.00
#
_symmetry.space_group_name_H-M   'P 1'
#
loop_
_entity.id
_entity.type
_entity.pdbx_description
1 polymer ?
#
loop_
_entity_poly.entity_id
_entity_poly.type
_entity_poly.pdbx_seq_one_letter_code
_entity_poly.pdbx_strand_id
1 'polypeptide(L)' 'MPDLHLWWLAETLTCEYAGAVAADVVVRAVSSAARTLRDLDLSDDVYWDLTEQTARRELTNLLARL' A
#
# COMPACT_ATOMS: atom_id res chain seq x y z
N MET A 1 8.43 6.48 13.70
CA MET A 1 9.05 6.81 12.39
C MET A 1 8.15 6.27 11.29
N PRO A 2 7.13 7.02 10.86
CA PRO A 2 6.11 6.55 9.90
C PRO A 2 6.67 6.18 8.52
N ASP A 3 7.77 6.81 8.10
CA ASP A 3 8.41 6.54 6.81
C ASP A 3 9.02 5.14 6.72
N LEU A 4 9.42 4.54 7.85
CA LEU A 4 9.99 3.19 7.87
C LEU A 4 8.92 2.13 7.61
N HIS A 5 7.74 2.24 8.23
CA HIS A 5 6.65 1.28 8.01
C HIS A 5 6.12 1.34 6.58
N LEU A 6 5.98 2.54 6.01
CA LEU A 6 5.57 2.69 4.61
C LEU A 6 6.60 2.10 3.64
N TRP A 7 7.89 2.27 3.94
CA TRP A 7 8.96 1.68 3.13
C TRP A 7 8.92 0.15 3.19
N TRP A 8 8.81 -0.44 4.39
CA TRP A 8 8.70 -1.89 4.58
C TRP A 8 7.47 -2.48 3.90
N LEU A 9 6.31 -1.81 4.01
CA LEU A 9 5.09 -2.24 3.34
C LEU A 9 5.24 -2.20 1.82
N ALA A 10 5.81 -1.12 1.28
CA ALA A 10 6.06 -1.00 -0.16
C ALA A 10 7.05 -2.07 -0.66
N GLU A 11 8.11 -2.37 0.09
CA GLU A 11 9.04 -3.45 -0.24
C GLU A 11 8.35 -4.83 -0.23
N THR A 12 7.58 -5.11 0.82
CA THR A 12 6.82 -6.36 0.96
C THR A 12 5.88 -6.57 -0.22
N LEU A 13 5.08 -5.56 -0.56
CA LEU A 13 4.15 -5.66 -1.68
C LEU A 13 4.87 -5.68 -3.03
N THR A 14 6.05 -5.06 -3.17
CA THR A 14 6.83 -5.12 -4.41
C THR A 14 7.32 -6.54 -4.66
N CYS A 15 7.76 -7.24 -3.62
CA CYS A 15 8.12 -8.64 -3.69
C CYS A 15 6.91 -9.54 -3.99
N GLU A 16 5.77 -9.28 -3.37
CA GLU A 16 4.56 -10.08 -3.57
C GLU A 16 3.99 -9.96 -5.00
N TYR A 17 3.99 -8.75 -5.54
CA TYR A 17 3.48 -8.46 -6.89
C TYR A 17 4.59 -8.46 -7.96
N ALA A 18 5.77 -9.02 -7.64
CA ALA A 18 6.92 -9.02 -8.52
C ALA A 18 6.60 -9.68 -9.87
N GLY A 19 6.93 -8.98 -10.96
CA GLY A 19 6.67 -9.45 -12.33
C GLY A 19 5.23 -9.27 -12.80
N ALA A 20 4.28 -8.99 -11.91
CA ALA A 20 2.89 -8.70 -12.25
C ALA A 20 2.60 -7.18 -12.26
N VAL A 21 3.23 -6.42 -11.35
CA VAL A 21 3.07 -4.97 -11.24
C VAL A 21 4.45 -4.31 -11.13
N ALA A 22 4.63 -3.16 -11.78
CA ALA A 22 5.86 -2.38 -11.67
C ALA A 22 6.03 -1.80 -10.27
N ALA A 23 7.26 -1.78 -9.75
CA ALA A 23 7.56 -1.36 -8.38
C ALA A 23 7.11 0.09 -8.08
N ASP A 24 7.20 1.00 -9.06
CA ASP A 24 6.74 2.39 -8.90
C ASP A 24 5.21 2.47 -8.70
N VAL A 25 4.45 1.57 -9.32
CA VAL A 25 2.99 1.48 -9.14
C VAL A 25 2.66 0.97 -7.74
N VAL A 26 3.41 -0.01 -7.22
CA VAL A 26 3.27 -0.50 -5.84
C VAL A 26 3.53 0.61 -4.83
N VAL A 27 4.65 1.33 -4.97
CA VAL A 27 4.99 2.46 -4.09
C VAL A 27 3.91 3.55 -4.13
N ARG A 28 3.36 3.85 -5.32
CA ARG A 28 2.26 4.81 -5.46
C ARG A 28 0.99 4.34 -4.77
N ALA A 29 0.63 3.06 -4.87
CA ALA A 29 -0.55 2.51 -4.21
C ALA A 29 -0.44 2.63 -2.69
N VAL A 30 0.69 2.21 -2.11
CA VAL A 30 0.95 2.34 -0.66
C VAL A 30 0.90 3.79 -0.21
N SER A 31 1.58 4.69 -0.94
CA SER A 31 1.59 6.13 -0.62
C SER A 31 0.22 6.80 -0.80
N SER A 32 -0.62 6.29 -1.70
CA SER A 32 -1.99 6.76 -1.92
C SER A 32 -2.90 6.32 -0.78
N ALA A 33 -2.86 5.04 -0.41
CA ALA A 33 -3.61 4.48 0.70
C ALA A 33 -3.28 5.21 2.02
N ALA A 34 -1.98 5.34 2.31
CA ALA A 34 -1.50 6.00 3.53
C ALA A 34 -1.96 7.46 3.63
N ARG A 35 -1.97 8.21 2.52
CA ARG A 35 -2.46 9.59 2.48
C ARG A 35 -3.97 9.67 2.66
N THR A 36 -4.72 8.77 2.02
CA THR A 36 -6.18 8.71 2.12
C THR A 36 -6.63 8.46 3.55
N LEU A 37 -5.90 7.64 4.30
CA LEU A 37 -6.25 7.24 5.66
C LEU A 37 -5.68 8.18 6.73
N ARG A 38 -4.73 9.06 6.40
CA ARG A 38 -4.04 9.93 7.38
C ARG A 38 -4.97 10.92 8.08
N ASP A 39 -6.03 11.33 7.40
CA ASP A 39 -7.00 12.29 7.92
C ASP A 39 -8.13 11.63 8.72
N LEU A 40 -8.13 10.30 8.78
CA LEU A 40 -9.04 9.53 9.61
C LEU A 40 -8.36 9.33 10.97
N ASP A 41 -8.99 9.79 12.04
CA ASP A 41 -8.51 9.66 13.42
C ASP A 41 -8.53 8.19 13.86
N LEU A 42 -7.57 7.42 13.36
CA LEU A 42 -7.41 5.98 13.54
C LEU A 42 -6.29 5.71 14.54
N SER A 43 -6.40 4.61 15.28
CA SER A 43 -5.24 4.09 16.01
C SER A 43 -4.17 3.64 15.02
N ASP A 44 -2.90 3.68 15.44
CA ASP A 44 -1.76 3.31 14.60
C ASP A 44 -1.94 1.91 13.99
N ASP A 45 -2.34 0.91 14.77
CA ASP A 45 -2.54 -0.46 14.28
C ASP A 45 -3.60 -0.53 13.17
N VAL A 46 -4.73 0.15 13.37
CA VAL A 46 -5.83 0.20 12.40
C VAL A 46 -5.42 0.97 11.16
N TYR A 47 -4.66 2.06 11.33
CA TYR A 47 -4.13 2.84 10.22
C TYR A 47 -3.23 1.98 9.31
N TRP A 48 -2.31 1.20 9.89
CA TRP A 48 -1.40 0.36 9.13
C TRP A 48 -2.13 -0.81 8.43
N ASP A 49 -3.01 -1.50 9.15
CA ASP A 49 -3.81 -2.60 8.57
C ASP A 49 -4.67 -2.13 7.40
N LEU A 50 -5.35 -0.97 7.54
CA LEU A 50 -6.16 -0.41 6.46
C LEU A 50 -5.31 0.10 5.30
N THR A 51 -4.11 0.63 5.58
CA THR A 51 -3.18 1.07 4.54
C THR A 51 -2.75 -0.11 3.67
N GLU A 52 -2.38 -1.23 4.29
CA GLU A 52 -2.02 -2.46 3.58
C GLU A 52 -3.20 -3.01 2.76
N GLN A 53 -4.37 -3.17 3.38
CA GLN A 53 -5.55 -3.71 2.70
C GLN A 53 -5.98 -2.84 1.51
N THR A 54 -5.93 -1.51 1.67
CA THR A 54 -6.29 -0.57 0.60
C THR A 54 -5.31 -0.67 -0.56
N ALA A 55 -4.00 -0.69 -0.29
CA ALA A 55 -2.97 -0.83 -1.31
C ALA A 55 -3.10 -2.17 -2.07
N ARG A 56 -3.27 -3.30 -1.34
CA ARG A 56 -3.50 -4.63 -1.94
C ARG A 56 -4.74 -4.66 -2.83
N ARG A 57 -5.82 -4.02 -2.40
CA ARG A 57 -7.06 -3.92 -3.18
C ARG A 57 -6.86 -3.13 -4.46
N GLU A 58 -6.16 -2.00 -4.39
CA GLU A 58 -5.83 -1.20 -5.59
C GLU A 58 -5.00 -2.00 -6.60
N LEU A 59 -3.96 -2.69 -6.13
CA LEU A 59 -3.08 -3.50 -6.99
C LEU A 59 -3.81 -4.69 -7.61
N THR A 60 -4.64 -5.38 -6.83
CA THR A 60 -5.46 -6.50 -7.33
C THR A 60 -6.48 -6.03 -8.36
N ASN A 61 -7.12 -4.88 -8.14
CA ASN A 61 -8.04 -4.29 -9.12
C ASN A 61 -7.33 -3.88 -10.41
N LEU A 62 -6.07 -3.43 -10.32
CA LEU A 62 -5.27 -3.11 -11.48
C LEU A 62 -4.97 -4.38 -12.29
N LEU A 63 -4.57 -5.46 -11.64
CA LEU A 63 -4.34 -6.75 -12.29
C LEU A 63 -5.60 -7.32 -12.95
N ALA A 64 -6.76 -7.19 -12.30
CA ALA A 64 -8.03 -7.67 -12.85
C ALA A 64 -8.51 -6.89 -14.09
N ARG A 65 -7.88 -5.75 -14.41
CA ARG A 65 -8.21 -4.90 -15.56
C ARG A 65 -7.18 -4.99 -16.70
N LEU A 66 -6.10 -5.76 -16.50
CA LEU A 66 -5.12 -6.11 -17.53
C LEU A 66 -5.60 -7.32 -18.33
#